data_AF-A0A2R6JEB4-F1
#
_entry.id   AF-A0A2R6JEB4-F1
#
_cell.length_a   1.000
_cell.length_b   1.000
_cell.length_c   1.000
_cell.angle_alpha   90.00
_cell.angle_beta   90.00
_cell.angle_gamma   90.00
#
_symmetry.space_group_name_H-M   'P 1'
#
loop_
_entity.id
_entity.type
_entity.pdbx_description
1 polymer ?
#
loop_
_entity_poly.entity_id
_entity_poly.type
_entity_poly.pdbx_seq_one_letter_code
_entity_poly.pdbx_strand_id
1 'polypeptide(L)'
;MNLLDCTFDPGSSTFGGPIEYPATDRLATAAADAGGGRVTLGFRPEAPTVAADAGDGAPGFSGRVDVVEPVGERSFVYVTLSAGPQVTVATPGETPGGRPGPRRAPAGRRSPLRRRERRGAPPPGPRRLE
;
A
#
# COMPACT_ATOMS: atom_id res chain seq x y z
N MET A 1 -15.32 5.98 -11.09
CA MET A 1 -14.17 6.60 -11.78
C MET A 1 -13.91 7.93 -11.09
N ASN A 2 -12.67 8.24 -10.75
CA ASN A 2 -12.30 9.54 -10.18
C ASN A 2 -11.79 10.44 -11.30
N LEU A 3 -12.24 11.70 -11.29
CA LEU A 3 -11.89 12.71 -12.29
C LEU A 3 -11.51 13.99 -11.54
N LEU A 4 -10.30 14.49 -11.78
CA LEU A 4 -9.77 15.68 -11.13
C LEU A 4 -9.39 16.70 -12.18
N ASP A 5 -9.80 17.95 -11.98
CA ASP A 5 -9.34 19.05 -12.81
C ASP A 5 -7.92 19.43 -12.40
N CYS A 6 -6.99 19.25 -13.33
CA CYS A 6 -5.57 19.47 -13.12
C CYS A 6 -5.02 20.46 -14.15
N THR A 7 -3.87 21.04 -13.81
CA THR A 7 -3.05 21.78 -14.77
C THR A 7 -1.80 20.98 -15.08
N PHE A 8 -1.46 20.83 -16.35
CA PHE A 8 -0.20 20.20 -16.76
C PHE A 8 0.89 21.26 -16.91
N ASP A 9 2.00 21.09 -16.20
CA ASP A 9 3.20 21.91 -16.38
C ASP A 9 4.23 21.14 -17.21
N PRO A 10 4.50 21.55 -18.47
CA PRO A 10 5.49 20.90 -19.32
C PRO A 10 6.93 21.10 -18.84
N GLY A 11 7.21 22.13 -18.02
CA GLY A 11 8.55 22.40 -17.52
C GLY A 11 8.98 21.41 -16.43
N SER A 12 8.05 21.00 -15.57
CA SER A 12 8.27 19.99 -14.53
C SER A 12 7.74 18.60 -14.89
N SER A 13 7.00 18.47 -15.99
CA SER A 13 6.28 17.24 -16.38
C SER A 13 5.38 16.71 -15.25
N THR A 14 4.62 17.62 -14.63
CA THR A 14 3.72 17.30 -13.51
C THR A 14 2.29 17.75 -13.79
N PHE A 15 1.33 17.01 -13.21
CA PHE A 15 -0.04 17.47 -13.05
C PHE A 15 -0.19 18.07 -11.66
N GLY A 16 -0.51 19.36 -11.61
CA GLY A 16 -0.86 20.08 -10.38
C GLY A 16 -2.36 20.29 -10.24
N GLY A 17 -2.81 20.63 -9.04
CA GLY A 17 -4.23 20.86 -8.72
C GLY A 17 -4.62 20.17 -7.42
N PRO A 18 -5.74 19.41 -7.39
CA PRO A 18 -6.17 18.69 -6.18
C PRO A 18 -5.18 17.64 -5.69
N ILE A 19 -4.37 17.10 -6.61
CA ILE A 19 -3.23 16.23 -6.32
C ILE A 19 -2.03 16.70 -7.12
N GLU A 20 -0.83 16.41 -6.63
CA GLU A 20 0.41 16.51 -7.38
C GLU A 20 0.76 15.11 -7.91
N TYR A 21 0.93 14.98 -9.22
CA TYR A 21 1.19 13.70 -9.85
C TYR A 21 2.22 13.82 -10.97
N PRO A 22 3.33 13.05 -10.95
CA PRO A 22 4.32 13.08 -12.02
C PRO A 22 3.73 12.47 -13.29
N ALA A 23 3.85 13.19 -14.41
CA ALA A 23 3.42 12.68 -15.70
C ALA A 23 4.42 11.66 -16.24
N THR A 24 3.93 10.52 -16.71
CA THR A 24 4.70 9.62 -17.56
C THR A 24 4.83 10.23 -18.96
N ASP A 25 5.82 9.81 -19.74
CA ASP A 25 6.03 10.29 -21.13
C ASP A 25 4.75 10.23 -21.97
N ARG A 26 3.96 9.17 -21.78
CA ARG A 26 2.68 8.98 -22.45
C ARG A 26 1.66 10.03 -22.04
N LEU A 27 1.55 10.33 -20.75
CA LEU A 27 0.61 11.33 -20.24
C LEU A 27 1.06 12.75 -20.59
N ALA A 28 2.36 13.03 -20.56
CA ALA A 28 2.93 14.30 -20.98
C ALA A 28 2.66 14.57 -22.48
N THR A 29 2.90 13.57 -23.34
CA THR A 29 2.57 13.67 -24.77
C THR A 29 1.09 13.93 -24.99
N ALA A 30 0.21 13.16 -24.33
CA ALA A 30 -1.23 13.35 -24.45
C ALA A 30 -1.70 14.74 -23.97
N ALA A 31 -1.12 15.26 -22.89
CA ALA A 31 -1.43 16.59 -22.39
C ALA A 31 -0.92 17.71 -23.32
N ALA A 32 0.25 17.52 -23.94
CA ALA A 32 0.79 18.42 -24.95
C ALA A 32 -0.08 18.43 -26.22
N ASP A 33 -0.50 17.25 -26.70
CA ASP A 33 -1.39 17.11 -27.87
C ASP A 33 -2.75 17.75 -27.65
N ALA A 34 -3.25 17.74 -26.40
CA ALA A 34 -4.48 18.41 -26.00
C ALA A 34 -4.35 19.95 -25.92
N GLY A 35 -3.18 20.51 -26.25
CA GLY A 35 -2.94 21.95 -26.28
C GLY A 35 -2.42 22.55 -24.98
N GLY A 36 -2.04 21.73 -23.99
CA GLY A 36 -1.29 22.13 -22.79
C GLY A 36 -1.98 23.17 -21.91
N GLY A 37 -2.32 22.82 -20.67
CA GLY A 37 -2.91 23.78 -19.73
C GLY A 37 -3.81 23.08 -18.75
N ARG A 38 -5.11 23.03 -19.04
CA ARG A 38 -6.09 22.33 -18.19
C ARG A 38 -6.44 20.96 -18.76
N VAL A 39 -6.35 19.94 -17.91
CA VAL A 39 -6.66 18.55 -18.26
C VAL A 39 -7.49 17.92 -17.16
N THR A 40 -8.28 16.91 -17.49
CA THR A 40 -8.96 16.08 -16.49
C THR A 40 -8.14 14.81 -16.25
N LEU A 41 -7.53 14.69 -15.07
CA LEU A 41 -6.80 13.50 -14.66
C LEU A 41 -7.78 12.46 -14.12
N GLY A 42 -7.91 11.36 -14.85
CA GLY A 42 -8.80 10.25 -14.49
C GLY A 42 -8.06 9.05 -13.94
N PHE A 43 -8.51 8.53 -12.80
CA PHE A 43 -8.04 7.23 -12.28
C PHE A 43 -9.19 6.38 -11.75
N ARG A 44 -9.01 5.07 -11.83
CA ARG A 44 -10.00 4.11 -11.35
C ARG A 44 -9.94 3.96 -9.83
N PRO A 45 -11.06 3.68 -9.14
CA PRO A 45 -11.05 3.47 -7.70
C PRO A 45 -10.08 2.42 -7.20
N GLU A 46 -9.85 1.35 -7.98
CA GLU A 46 -8.93 0.25 -7.64
C GLU A 46 -7.45 0.54 -7.92
N ALA A 47 -7.12 1.69 -8.51
CA ALA A 47 -5.74 2.04 -8.86
C ALA A 47 -4.87 2.47 -7.65
N PRO A 48 -5.36 3.32 -6.72
CA PRO A 48 -4.60 3.65 -5.51
C PRO A 48 -4.76 2.58 -4.41
N THR A 49 -3.72 2.44 -3.59
CA THR A 49 -3.73 1.64 -2.36
C THR A 49 -3.86 2.56 -1.15
N VAL A 50 -4.68 2.19 -0.18
CA VAL A 50 -4.75 2.90 1.11
C VAL A 50 -3.57 2.45 1.98
N ALA A 51 -2.75 3.40 2.42
CA ALA A 51 -1.63 3.15 3.31
C ALA A 51 -1.65 4.16 4.48
N ALA A 52 -1.17 3.72 5.65
CA ALA A 52 -1.04 4.60 6.82
C ALA A 52 0.09 5.62 6.66
N ASP A 53 1.13 5.24 5.91
CA ASP A 53 2.29 6.08 5.61
C ASP A 53 2.53 6.12 4.10
N ALA A 54 3.03 7.25 3.60
CA ALA A 54 3.50 7.35 2.23
C ALA A 54 4.74 6.45 2.08
N GLY A 55 4.63 5.35 1.33
CA GLY A 55 5.77 4.50 1.03
C GLY A 55 6.84 5.26 0.23
N ASP A 56 8.10 4.85 0.37
CA ASP A 56 9.23 5.51 -0.31
C ASP A 56 9.05 5.46 -1.84
N GLY A 57 8.76 6.62 -2.43
CA GLY A 57 8.89 6.88 -3.87
C GLY A 57 7.66 6.69 -4.75
N ALA A 58 6.51 6.24 -4.22
CA ALA A 58 5.27 6.18 -5.00
C ALA A 58 4.50 7.50 -4.91
N PRO A 59 3.96 8.03 -6.03
CA PRO A 59 3.10 9.21 -5.98
C PRO A 59 1.85 8.91 -5.16
N GLY A 60 1.55 9.77 -4.20
CA GLY A 60 0.45 9.61 -3.27
C GLY A 60 -0.20 10.96 -2.95
N PHE A 61 -1.40 10.90 -2.40
CA PHE A 61 -2.14 12.08 -1.97
C PHE A 61 -2.77 11.82 -0.60
N SER A 62 -2.91 12.89 0.19
CA SER A 62 -3.52 12.83 1.51
C SER A 62 -4.96 13.34 1.48
N GLY A 63 -5.77 12.76 2.35
CA GLY A 63 -7.15 13.18 2.53
C GLY A 63 -7.76 12.58 3.78
N ARG A 64 -8.95 13.05 4.13
CA ARG A 64 -9.74 12.54 5.24
C ARG A 64 -10.69 11.47 4.72
N VAL A 65 -10.71 10.31 5.37
CA VAL A 65 -11.73 9.29 5.15
C VAL A 65 -13.05 9.78 5.75
N ASP A 66 -14.08 9.92 4.92
CA ASP A 66 -15.42 10.30 5.35
C ASP A 66 -16.29 9.07 5.63
N VAL A 67 -16.24 8.08 4.74
CA VAL A 67 -17.08 6.87 4.80
C VAL A 67 -16.30 5.65 4.28
N VAL A 68 -16.55 4.49 4.89
CA VAL A 68 -16.10 3.19 4.38
C VAL A 68 -17.32 2.29 4.18
N GLU A 69 -17.54 1.85 2.94
CA GLU A 69 -18.66 1.00 2.54
C GLU A 69 -18.17 -0.41 2.17
N PRO A 70 -18.42 -1.44 3.01
CA PRO A 70 -18.11 -2.81 2.67
C PRO A 70 -19.11 -3.37 1.64
N VAL A 71 -18.61 -3.92 0.55
CA VAL A 71 -19.38 -4.52 -0.55
C VAL A 71 -18.73 -5.84 -0.97
N GLY A 72 -19.27 -6.95 -0.45
CA GLY A 72 -18.72 -8.28 -0.68
C GLY A 72 -17.29 -8.41 -0.17
N GLU A 73 -16.34 -8.69 -1.06
CA GLU A 73 -14.92 -8.85 -0.75
C GLU A 73 -14.12 -7.54 -0.82
N ARG A 74 -14.78 -6.42 -1.10
CA ARG A 74 -14.15 -5.11 -1.26
C ARG A 74 -14.74 -4.11 -0.27
N SER A 75 -13.98 -3.06 0.01
CA SER A 75 -14.49 -1.85 0.66
C SER A 75 -14.25 -0.66 -0.24
N PHE A 76 -15.25 0.21 -0.37
CA PHE A 76 -15.14 1.51 -1.02
C PHE A 76 -14.91 2.57 0.06
N VAL A 77 -13.83 3.31 -0.07
CA VAL A 77 -13.40 4.36 0.86
C VAL A 77 -13.60 5.70 0.17
N TYR A 78 -14.42 6.54 0.77
CA TYR A 78 -14.70 7.90 0.31
C TYR A 78 -13.74 8.85 1.02
N VAL A 79 -12.87 9.51 0.26
CA VAL A 79 -11.78 10.33 0.78
C VAL A 79 -11.94 11.76 0.27
N THR A 80 -12.16 12.71 1.16
CA THR A 80 -12.06 14.14 0.84
C THR A 80 -10.57 14.53 0.84
N LEU A 81 -10.06 14.92 -0.32
CA LEU A 81 -8.68 15.41 -0.48
C LEU A 81 -8.50 16.73 0.28
N SER A 82 -7.26 17.01 0.70
CA SER A 82 -6.93 18.28 1.38
C SER A 82 -7.26 19.52 0.54
N ALA A 83 -7.30 19.37 -0.78
CA ALA A 83 -7.68 20.43 -1.72
C ALA A 83 -9.21 20.59 -1.92
N GLY A 84 -10.04 19.72 -1.34
CA GLY A 84 -11.50 19.81 -1.37
C GLY A 84 -12.25 18.68 -2.10
N PRO A 85 -11.83 18.24 -3.30
CA PRO A 85 -12.56 17.21 -4.04
C PRO A 85 -12.60 15.87 -3.30
N GLN A 86 -13.69 15.12 -3.46
CA GLN A 86 -13.81 13.76 -2.95
C GLN A 86 -13.42 12.75 -4.03
N VAL A 87 -12.69 11.72 -3.63
CA VAL A 87 -12.34 10.56 -4.47
C VAL A 87 -12.79 9.27 -3.80
N THR A 88 -13.06 8.25 -4.61
CA THR A 88 -13.39 6.89 -4.15
C THR A 88 -12.20 5.97 -4.38
N VAL A 89 -11.81 5.23 -3.35
CA VAL A 89 -10.75 4.21 -3.41
C VAL A 89 -11.36 2.84 -3.12
N ALA A 90 -11.09 1.85 -3.95
CA ALA A 90 -11.49 0.47 -3.74
C ALA A 90 -10.31 -0.32 -3.17
N THR A 91 -10.49 -0.85 -1.97
CA THR A 91 -9.51 -1.70 -1.28
C THR A 91 -10.10 -3.10 -1.07
N PRO A 92 -9.28 -4.16 -0.94
CA PRO A 92 -9.76 -5.41 -0.36
C PRO A 92 -10.47 -5.13 0.96
N GLY A 93 -11.67 -5.68 1.13
CA GLY A 93 -12.37 -5.61 2.39
C GLY A 93 -11.69 -6.56 3.38
N GLU A 94 -11.42 -6.11 4.60
CA GLU A 94 -11.25 -7.08 5.68
C GLU A 94 -12.59 -7.79 5.83
N THR A 95 -12.67 -9.05 5.42
CA THR A 95 -13.83 -9.89 5.74
C THR A 95 -13.74 -10.23 7.23
N PRO A 96 -14.71 -9.87 8.10
CA PRO A 96 -14.86 -10.55 9.37
C PRO A 96 -15.47 -11.94 9.11
N GLY A 97 -14.74 -12.79 8.37
CA GLY A 97 -15.15 -14.14 7.98
C GLY A 97 -14.80 -15.20 9.02
N GLY A 98 -14.78 -14.84 10.30
CA GLY A 98 -14.54 -15.80 11.38
C GLY A 98 -15.29 -15.39 12.62
N ARG A 99 -16.11 -16.29 13.17
CA ARG A 99 -16.76 -16.15 14.48
C ARG A 99 -15.81 -15.47 15.47
N PRO A 100 -16.29 -14.56 16.34
CA PRO A 100 -15.45 -13.95 17.35
C PRO A 100 -14.93 -15.02 18.31
N GLY A 101 -13.70 -15.45 18.08
CA GLY A 101 -12.88 -16.20 19.01
C GLY A 101 -11.79 -15.28 19.56
N PRO A 102 -11.33 -15.48 20.80
CA PRO A 102 -10.34 -14.60 21.41
C PRO A 102 -9.04 -14.64 20.62
N ARG A 103 -8.73 -13.55 19.91
CA ARG A 103 -7.46 -13.40 19.19
C ARG A 103 -6.43 -12.81 20.14
N ARG A 104 -5.46 -13.62 20.57
CA ARG A 104 -4.21 -13.12 21.15
C ARG A 104 -3.33 -12.59 20.02
N ALA A 105 -2.94 -11.32 20.11
CA ALA A 105 -1.90 -10.76 19.26
C ALA A 105 -0.57 -11.49 19.51
N PRO A 106 0.21 -11.83 18.46
CA PRO A 106 1.54 -12.39 18.68
C PRO A 106 2.48 -11.29 19.18
N ALA A 107 2.90 -11.42 20.44
CA ALA A 107 4.09 -10.75 20.95
C ALA A 107 5.29 -11.28 20.14
N GLY A 108 5.96 -10.39 19.41
CA GLY A 108 7.14 -10.75 18.65
C GLY A 108 8.18 -11.45 19.52
N ARG A 109 8.86 -12.45 18.94
CA ARG A 109 10.30 -12.67 19.12
C ARG A 109 10.83 -13.84 18.26
N ARG A 110 11.87 -13.48 17.50
CA ARG A 110 13.14 -14.18 17.30
C ARG A 110 13.12 -15.56 16.63
N SER A 111 13.66 -15.56 15.42
CA SER A 111 14.23 -16.70 14.70
C SER A 111 15.17 -17.54 15.58
N PRO A 112 15.07 -18.88 15.60
CA PRO A 112 16.10 -19.73 16.16
C PRO A 112 17.21 -19.98 15.13
N LEU A 113 18.39 -19.40 15.41
CA LEU A 113 19.67 -19.79 14.83
C LEU A 113 19.95 -21.27 15.15
N ARG A 114 20.33 -22.03 14.11
CA ARG A 114 20.79 -23.42 14.24
C ARG A 114 22.05 -23.48 15.11
N ARG A 115 22.04 -24.30 16.15
CA ARG A 115 23.25 -24.80 16.82
C ARG A 115 23.14 -26.32 16.96
N ARG A 116 23.83 -27.07 16.10
CA ARG A 116 24.08 -28.51 16.31
C ARG A 116 25.16 -28.62 17.38
N GLU A 117 24.76 -28.99 18.59
CA GLU A 117 25.70 -29.37 19.64
C GLU A 117 26.21 -30.79 19.42
N ARG A 118 27.54 -30.92 19.45
CA ARG A 118 28.28 -32.17 19.53
C ARG A 118 27.97 -32.82 20.89
N ARG A 119 27.38 -34.01 20.90
CA ARG A 119 27.38 -34.86 22.10
C ARG A 119 28.70 -35.64 22.12
N GLY A 120 29.47 -35.38 23.16
CA GLY A 120 30.74 -36.03 23.46
C GLY A 120 30.59 -37.51 23.80
N ALA A 121 31.70 -38.23 23.58
CA ALA A 121 31.86 -39.63 23.88
C ALA A 121 31.72 -39.93 25.40
N PRO A 122 31.16 -41.09 25.78
CA PRO A 122 31.17 -41.55 27.16
C PRO A 122 32.57 -42.07 27.57
N PRO A 123 32.98 -41.94 28.85
CA PRO A 123 34.28 -42.37 29.35
C PRO A 123 34.41 -43.91 29.47
N PRO A 124 35.66 -44.45 29.51
CA PRO A 124 35.92 -45.88 29.43
C PRO A 124 35.71 -46.62 30.77
N GLY A 125 35.17 -47.85 30.69
CA GLY A 125 35.05 -48.84 31.77
C GLY A 125 35.78 -50.15 31.42
N PRO A 126 36.03 -51.04 32.40
CA PRO A 126 37.36 -51.55 32.70
C PRO A 126 37.85 -52.73 31.83
N ARG A 127 39.17 -52.80 31.70
CA ARG A 127 39.93 -53.90 31.10
C ARG A 127 39.76 -55.19 31.91
N ARG A 128 39.39 -56.28 31.25
CA ARG A 128 39.70 -57.64 31.68
C ARG A 128 40.66 -58.25 30.65
N LEU A 129 41.76 -58.80 31.18
CA LEU A 129 42.73 -59.63 30.48
C LEU A 129 42.09 -60.96 30.10
N GLU A 130 42.35 -61.43 28.88
CA GLU A 130 42.95 -62.74 28.58
C GLU A 130 43.78 -62.62 27.29
#